data_AF-S2SQ19-F1
#
_entry.id   AF-S2SQ19-F1
#
_cell.length_a   1.000
_cell.length_b   1.000
_cell.length_c   1.000
_cell.angle_alpha   90.00
_cell.angle_beta   90.00
_cell.angle_gamma   90.00
#
_symmetry.space_group_name_H-M   'P 1'
#
loop_
_entity.id
_entity.type
_entity.pdbx_description
1 polymer ?
#
loop_
_entity_poly.entity_id
_entity_poly.type
_entity_poly.pdbx_seq_one_letter_code
_entity_poly.pdbx_strand_id
1 'polypeptide(L)' 'MADQKDYYETLGVSRDADDDTIRKAFRKLSKKYHPDLNHAPGAEQKFKDINEAYQ' A
#
# COMPACT_ATOMS: atom_id res chain seq x y z
N MET A 1 -15.64 -8.62 11.55
CA MET A 1 -15.82 -8.79 10.10
C MET A 1 -15.68 -7.42 9.44
N ALA A 2 -14.45 -6.91 9.48
CA ALA A 2 -13.89 -5.73 8.83
C ALA A 2 -12.41 -6.10 8.80
N ASP A 3 -11.76 -6.23 7.65
CA ASP A 3 -10.85 -5.14 7.26
C ASP A 3 -10.38 -5.25 5.80
N GLN A 4 -10.91 -6.19 5.01
CA GLN A 4 -10.46 -6.30 3.61
C GLN A 4 -10.70 -5.01 2.82
N LYS A 5 -11.69 -4.18 3.20
CA LYS A 5 -11.95 -2.90 2.53
C LYS A 5 -10.80 -1.92 2.71
N ASP A 6 -10.24 -1.86 3.91
CA ASP A 6 -9.21 -0.91 4.27
C ASP A 6 -7.89 -1.20 3.53
N TYR A 7 -7.54 -2.47 3.31
CA TYR A 7 -6.34 -2.83 2.57
C TYR A 7 -6.36 -2.39 1.11
N TYR A 8 -7.48 -2.59 0.41
CA TYR A 8 -7.62 -2.12 -0.96
C TYR A 8 -7.65 -0.59 -1.03
N GLU A 9 -8.26 0.08 -0.05
CA GLU A 9 -8.28 1.54 0.05
C GLU A 9 -6.88 2.13 0.35
N THR A 10 -6.11 1.52 1.25
CA THR A 10 -4.70 1.88 1.56
C THR A 10 -3.81 1.72 0.33
N LEU A 11 -4.01 0.65 -0.44
CA LEU A 11 -3.31 0.41 -1.70
C LEU A 11 -3.86 1.25 -2.86
N GLY A 12 -4.99 1.95 -2.66
CA GLY A 12 -5.67 2.73 -3.69
C GLY A 12 -6.16 1.90 -4.87
N VAL A 13 -6.49 0.63 -4.64
CA VAL A 13 -6.99 -0.31 -5.63
C VAL A 13 -8.44 -0.65 -5.36
N SER A 14 -9.16 -1.12 -6.38
CA SER A 14 -10.51 -1.66 -6.15
C SER A 14 -10.44 -2.94 -5.34
N ARG A 15 -11.47 -3.19 -4.54
CA ARG A 15 -11.73 -4.49 -3.88
C ARG A 15 -11.95 -5.68 -4.83
N ASP A 16 -12.15 -5.38 -6.11
CA ASP A 16 -12.23 -6.36 -7.21
C ASP A 16 -10.90 -6.44 -7.99
N ALA A 17 -9.84 -5.81 -7.47
CA ALA A 17 -8.55 -5.79 -8.14
C ALA A 17 -7.90 -7.18 -8.08
N ASP A 18 -7.41 -7.61 -9.24
CA ASP A 18 -6.61 -8.83 -9.38
C ASP A 18 -5.27 -8.71 -8.66
N ASP A 19 -4.68 -9.86 -8.31
CA ASP A 19 -3.39 -9.95 -7.60
C ASP A 19 -2.27 -9.20 -8.34
N ASP A 20 -2.30 -9.17 -9.69
CA ASP A 20 -1.37 -8.37 -10.51
C ASP A 20 -1.54 -6.86 -10.28
N THR A 21 -2.78 -6.39 -10.15
CA THR A 21 -3.11 -4.98 -9.89
C THR A 21 -2.66 -4.58 -8.49
N ILE A 22 -2.92 -5.43 -7.49
CA ILE A 22 -2.48 -5.25 -6.11
C ILE A 22 -0.94 -5.16 -6.06
N ARG A 23 -0.24 -6.11 -6.69
CA ARG A 23 1.24 -6.10 -6.78
C ARG A 23 1.80 -4.86 -7.48
N LYS A 24 1.17 -4.42 -8.56
CA LYS A 24 1.58 -3.19 -9.27
C LYS A 24 1.39 -1.97 -8.39
N ALA A 25 0.24 -1.84 -7.73
CA ALA A 25 -0.05 -0.73 -6.84
C ALA A 25 0.90 -0.70 -5.64
N PHE A 26 1.09 -1.84 -4.98
CA PHE A 26 2.06 -2.02 -3.89
C PHE A 26 3.47 -1.60 -4.32
N ARG A 27 3.98 -2.06 -5.46
CA ARG A 27 5.31 -1.66 -5.97
C ARG A 27 5.40 -0.16 -6.22
N LYS A 28 4.34 0.45 -6.74
CA LYS A 28 4.28 1.90 -7.06
C LYS A 28 4.27 2.73 -5.77
N LEU A 29 3.47 2.33 -4.79
CA LEU A 29 3.37 2.99 -3.49
C LEU A 29 4.62 2.77 -2.64
N SER A 30 5.16 1.55 -2.61
CA SER A 30 6.44 1.22 -1.96
C SER A 30 7.57 2.11 -2.46
N LYS A 31 7.70 2.34 -3.77
CA LYS A 31 8.70 3.27 -4.32
C LYS A 31 8.41 4.74 -3.95
N LYS A 32 7.13 5.12 -3.86
CA LYS A 32 6.71 6.49 -3.54
C LYS A 32 6.95 6.86 -2.07
N TYR A 33 6.79 5.89 -1.18
CA TYR A 33 6.99 6.05 0.27
C TYR A 33 8.25 5.36 0.79
N HIS A 34 9.14 4.92 -0.12
CA HIS A 34 10.36 4.24 0.26
C HIS A 34 11.21 5.16 1.15
N PRO A 35 11.69 4.71 2.31
CA PRO A 35 12.45 5.56 3.24
C PRO A 35 13.72 6.15 2.61
N ASP A 36 14.31 5.44 1.64
CA ASP A 36 15.48 5.93 0.88
C ASP A 36 15.15 7.10 -0.07
N LEU A 37 13.95 7.10 -0.66
CA LEU A 37 13.52 8.10 -1.65
C LEU A 37 12.66 9.21 -1.04
N ASN A 38 12.00 8.92 0.08
CA ASN A 38 11.03 9.79 0.73
C ASN A 38 11.33 9.87 2.23
N HIS A 39 11.95 10.98 2.62
CA HIS A 39 12.39 11.28 3.98
C HIS A 39 11.32 12.06 4.77
N ALA A 40 10.09 12.11 4.26
CA ALA A 40 9.01 12.83 4.93
C ALA A 40 8.62 12.14 6.24
N PRO A 41 8.39 12.90 7.33
CA PRO A 41 7.84 12.34 8.56
C PRO A 41 6.45 11.76 8.26
N GLY A 42 6.32 10.44 8.35
CA GLY A 42 5.10 9.69 8.02
C GLY A 42 5.18 8.82 6.76
N ALA A 43 6.28 8.89 5.98
CA ALA A 43 6.52 7.96 4.87
C ALA A 43 6.68 6.52 5.39
N GLU A 44 7.41 6.33 6.49
CA GLU A 44 7.57 5.04 7.15
C GLU A 44 6.24 4.45 7.64
N GLN A 45 5.38 5.28 8.24
CA GLN A 45 4.05 4.89 8.69
C GLN A 45 3.20 4.39 7.51
N LYS A 46 3.16 5.16 6.42
CA LYS A 46 2.45 4.77 5.20
C LYS A 46 3.03 3.50 4.57
N PHE A 47 4.35 3.37 4.55
CA PHE A 47 5.01 2.17 4.03
C PHE A 47 4.64 0.92 4.83
N LYS A 48 4.56 1.04 6.17
CA LYS A 48 4.04 -0.04 7.04
C LYS A 48 2.60 -0.40 6.70
N ASP A 49 1.72 0.60 6.60
CA ASP A 49 0.30 0.41 6.26
C ASP A 49 0.13 -0.32 4.92
N ILE A 50 0.91 0.08 3.91
CA ILE A 50 0.94 -0.54 2.58
C ILE A 50 1.45 -1.99 2.62
N ASN A 51 2.41 -2.29 3.49
CA ASN A 51 2.92 -3.65 3.69
C ASN A 51 1.89 -4.53 4.40
N GLU A 52 1.25 -4.00 5.44
CA GLU A 52 0.20 -4.71 6.19
C GLU A 52 -1.01 -4.99 5.29
N ALA A 53 -1.37 -4.04 4.42
CA ALA A 53 -2.41 -4.20 3.40
C ALA A 53 -2.11 -5.22 2.31
N TYR A 54 -0.84 -5.60 2.12
CA TYR A 54 -0.43 -6.59 1.12
C TYR A 54 -0.25 -8.01 1.72
N GLN A 55 -0.26 -8.13 3.05
CA GLN A 55 0.15 -9.35 3.78
C GLN A 55 -1.01 -10.31 4.05
#